data_AF-A0A1I4VL90-F1
#
_entry.id   AF-A0A1I4VL90-F1
#
_cell.length_a   1.000
_cell.length_b   1.000
_cell.length_c   1.000
_cell.angle_alpha   90.00
_cell.angle_beta   90.00
_cell.angle_gamma   90.00
#
_symmetry.space_group_name_H-M   'P 1'
#
loop_
_entity.id
_entity.type
_entity.pdbx_description
1 polymer ?
#
loop_
_entity_poly.entity_id
_entity_poly.type
_entity_poly.pdbx_seq_one_letter_code
_entity_poly.pdbx_strand_id
1 'polypeptide(L)'
;MIAAKRLKPFPVLAAIMAALLFSSAVTAREISVQEAMAMIQRDTHAKVLSVQTLRIDKRKIYRFKVLTPGGQVRVIEIKADQ
;
A
#
# COMPACT_ATOMS: atom_id res chain seq x y z
N MET A 1 -67.01 8.39 -4.02
CA MET A 1 -66.04 7.90 -2.99
C MET A 1 -64.87 7.24 -3.73
N ILE A 2 -63.68 7.84 -3.70
CA ILE A 2 -62.45 7.32 -4.34
C ILE A 2 -61.48 6.95 -3.22
N ALA A 3 -61.08 5.68 -3.15
CA ALA A 3 -60.19 5.15 -2.13
C ALA A 3 -58.72 5.49 -2.45
N ALA A 4 -58.09 6.31 -1.60
CA ALA A 4 -56.68 6.66 -1.71
C ALA A 4 -55.80 5.52 -1.19
N LYS A 5 -55.06 4.88 -2.09
CA LYS A 5 -54.11 3.81 -1.83
C LYS A 5 -52.90 4.39 -1.07
N ARG A 6 -52.70 4.02 0.20
CA ARG A 6 -51.50 4.40 0.98
C ARG A 6 -50.29 3.64 0.44
N LEU A 7 -49.38 4.35 -0.24
CA LEU A 7 -48.10 3.81 -0.67
C LEU A 7 -47.06 4.08 0.43
N LYS A 8 -46.49 3.02 1.00
CA LYS A 8 -45.51 3.08 2.10
C LYS A 8 -44.14 3.57 1.57
N PRO A 9 -43.54 4.66 2.10
CA PRO A 9 -42.21 5.12 1.68
C PRO A 9 -41.13 4.48 2.57
N PHE A 10 -40.92 3.17 2.44
CA PHE A 10 -40.01 2.42 3.33
C PHE A 10 -38.77 1.74 2.70
N PRO A 11 -38.26 2.06 1.48
CA PRO A 11 -36.98 1.48 1.02
C PRO A 11 -35.78 2.44 1.03
N VAL A 12 -35.97 3.76 1.21
CA VAL A 12 -34.88 4.73 0.98
C VAL A 12 -33.83 4.70 2.10
N LEU A 13 -34.25 4.49 3.35
CA LEU A 13 -33.32 4.46 4.49
C LEU A 13 -32.45 3.18 4.52
N ALA A 14 -32.99 2.04 4.06
CA ALA A 14 -32.26 0.79 3.95
C ALA A 14 -31.18 0.83 2.85
N ALA A 15 -31.43 1.58 1.77
CA ALA A 15 -30.48 1.72 0.66
C ALA A 15 -29.22 2.50 1.06
N ILE A 16 -29.32 3.48 1.96
CA ILE A 16 -28.17 4.27 2.43
C ILE A 16 -27.26 3.44 3.35
N MET A 17 -27.83 2.55 4.15
CA MET A 17 -27.06 1.71 5.10
C MET A 17 -26.26 0.60 4.39
N ALA A 18 -26.74 0.12 3.23
CA ALA A 18 -26.03 -0.88 2.43
C ALA A 18 -24.77 -0.32 1.72
N ALA A 19 -24.74 0.99 1.44
CA ALA A 19 -23.60 1.62 0.77
C ALA A 19 -22.35 1.76 1.67
N LEU A 20 -22.51 1.73 3.00
CA LEU A 20 -21.41 1.88 3.96
C LEU A 20 -20.59 0.58 4.16
N LEU A 21 -21.03 -0.55 3.62
CA LEU A 21 -20.36 -1.85 3.80
C LEU A 21 -19.31 -2.17 2.71
N PHE A 22 -19.15 -1.33 1.69
CA PHE A 22 -18.06 -1.45 0.71
C PHE A 22 -16.77 -0.85 1.27
N SER A 23 -16.28 -1.41 2.38
CA SER A 23 -14.91 -1.16 2.82
C SER A 23 -13.97 -1.80 1.80
N SER A 24 -13.25 -0.96 1.05
CA SER A 24 -12.23 -1.38 0.09
C SER A 24 -11.16 -2.18 0.82
N ALA A 25 -11.01 -3.46 0.48
CA ALA A 25 -9.85 -4.23 0.88
C ALA A 25 -8.61 -3.54 0.29
N VAL A 26 -7.78 -2.92 1.15
CA VAL A 26 -6.45 -2.46 0.76
C VAL A 26 -5.65 -3.69 0.37
N THR A 27 -5.48 -3.88 -0.93
CA THR A 27 -4.53 -4.85 -1.46
C THR A 27 -3.14 -4.26 -1.23
N ALA A 28 -2.35 -4.92 -0.38
CA ALA A 28 -0.94 -4.57 -0.19
C ALA A 28 -0.25 -4.59 -1.57
N ARG A 29 0.30 -3.45 -1.98
CA ARG A 29 0.92 -3.32 -3.30
C ARG A 29 2.37 -3.76 -3.19
N GLU A 30 2.80 -4.65 -4.08
CA GLU A 30 4.22 -4.99 -4.17
C GLU A 30 4.97 -3.89 -4.93
N ILE A 31 5.96 -3.27 -4.27
CA ILE A 31 6.86 -2.30 -4.90
C ILE A 31 8.00 -2.99 -5.66
N SER A 32 8.45 -2.34 -6.72
CA SER A 32 9.61 -2.81 -7.49
C SER A 32 10.92 -2.45 -6.82
N VAL A 33 12.01 -3.10 -7.25
CA VAL A 33 13.38 -2.74 -6.81
C VAL A 33 13.70 -1.29 -7.15
N GLN A 34 13.30 -0.83 -8.34
CA GLN A 34 13.55 0.53 -8.82
C GLN A 34 12.82 1.57 -7.96
N GLU A 35 11.58 1.27 -7.58
CA GLU A 35 10.79 2.10 -6.68
C GLU A 35 11.44 2.18 -5.30
N ALA A 36 11.90 1.05 -4.76
CA ALA A 36 12.66 1.01 -3.52
C ALA A 36 14.00 1.77 -3.60
N MET A 37 14.72 1.66 -4.71
CA MET A 37 15.95 2.45 -4.95
C MET A 37 15.66 3.95 -5.01
N ALA A 38 14.55 4.35 -5.63
CA ALA A 38 14.15 5.76 -5.72
C ALA A 38 13.74 6.32 -4.36
N MET A 39 13.14 5.51 -3.47
CA MET A 39 12.88 5.91 -2.08
C MET A 39 14.19 6.14 -1.33
N ILE A 40 15.12 5.18 -1.38
CA ILE A 40 16.44 5.31 -0.71
C ILE A 40 17.17 6.57 -1.16
N GLN A 41 17.24 6.80 -2.47
CA GLN A 41 17.95 7.95 -3.01
C GLN A 41 17.28 9.28 -2.62
N ARG A 42 15.94 9.32 -2.59
CA ARG A 42 15.19 10.50 -2.14
C ARG A 42 15.38 10.79 -0.66
N ASP A 43 15.35 9.76 0.19
CA ASP A 43 15.31 9.94 1.65
C ASP A 43 16.70 10.09 2.27
N THR A 44 17.72 9.47 1.68
CA THR A 44 19.05 9.36 2.30
C THR A 44 20.17 10.06 1.53
N HIS A 45 19.92 10.46 0.27
CA HIS A 45 20.96 10.93 -0.66
C HIS A 45 22.15 9.95 -0.80
N ALA A 46 21.98 8.68 -0.42
CA ALA A 46 23.03 7.67 -0.47
C ALA A 46 23.13 7.04 -1.87
N LYS A 47 24.35 6.67 -2.26
CA LYS A 47 24.60 5.93 -3.50
C LYS A 47 24.37 4.44 -3.27
N VAL A 48 23.50 3.82 -4.07
CA VAL A 48 23.30 2.37 -4.02
C VAL A 48 24.52 1.67 -4.63
N LEU A 49 25.09 0.72 -3.90
CA LEU A 49 26.22 -0.09 -4.34
C LEU A 49 25.79 -1.47 -4.83
N SER A 50 24.80 -2.07 -4.16
CA SER A 50 24.30 -3.39 -4.50
C SER A 50 22.88 -3.56 -3.95
N VAL A 51 22.11 -4.41 -4.63
CA VAL A 51 20.77 -4.83 -4.20
C VAL A 51 20.68 -6.35 -4.19
N GLN A 52 20.03 -6.88 -3.17
CA GLN A 52 19.73 -8.30 -3.05
C GLN A 52 18.25 -8.47 -2.71
N THR A 53 17.58 -9.33 -3.46
CA THR A 53 16.19 -9.70 -3.18
C THR A 53 16.17 -10.95 -2.33
N LEU A 54 15.68 -10.83 -1.11
CA LEU A 54 15.50 -11.93 -0.17
C LEU A 54 14.03 -12.34 -0.17
N ARG A 55 13.78 -13.65 -0.16
CA ARG A 55 12.46 -14.22 0.13
C ARG A 55 12.55 -14.91 1.48
N ILE A 56 11.94 -14.29 2.49
CA ILE A 56 11.88 -14.82 3.85
C ILE A 56 10.43 -15.16 4.12
N ASP A 57 10.15 -16.45 4.32
CA ASP A 57 8.81 -17.01 4.38
C ASP A 57 7.95 -16.64 3.15
N LYS A 58 6.95 -15.78 3.35
CA LYS A 58 6.03 -15.29 2.32
C LYS A 58 6.28 -13.82 1.94
N ARG A 59 7.35 -13.22 2.47
CA ARG A 59 7.68 -11.81 2.25
C ARG A 59 8.91 -11.66 1.37
N LYS A 60 8.82 -10.74 0.42
CA LYS A 60 9.98 -10.30 -0.37
C LYS A 60 10.58 -9.06 0.31
N ILE A 61 11.89 -9.08 0.53
CA ILE A 61 12.64 -7.97 1.13
C ILE A 61 13.76 -7.59 0.18
N TYR A 62 13.88 -6.30 -0.12
CA TYR A 62 15.02 -5.74 -0.83
C TYR A 62 16.06 -5.24 0.17
N ARG A 63 17.22 -5.88 0.16
CA ARG A 63 18.38 -5.50 0.98
C ARG A 63 19.36 -4.72 0.11
N PHE A 64 19.57 -3.46 0.45
CA PHE A 64 20.47 -2.56 -0.26
C PHE A 64 21.74 -2.33 0.54
N LYS A 65 22.88 -2.44 -0.12
CA LYS A 65 24.13 -1.85 0.38
C LYS A 65 24.25 -0.45 -0.20
N VAL A 66 24.40 0.55 0.65
CA VAL A 66 24.45 1.95 0.26
C VAL A 66 25.71 2.63 0.81
N LEU A 67 26.31 3.51 0.01
CA LEU A 67 27.35 4.43 0.45
C LEU A 67 26.67 5.75 0.86
N THR A 68 26.72 6.04 2.16
CA THR A 68 26.23 7.32 2.69
C THR A 68 27.12 8.48 2.25
N PRO A 69 26.61 9.72 2.24
CA PRO A 69 27.42 10.90 1.93
C PRO A 69 28.66 11.05 2.82
N GLY A 70 28.62 10.55 4.06
CA GLY A 70 29.77 10.50 4.98
C GLY A 70 30.79 9.40 4.69
N GLY A 71 30.68 8.68 3.57
CA GLY A 71 31.64 7.65 3.14
C GLY A 71 31.46 6.28 3.81
N GLN A 72 30.42 6.09 4.62
CA GLN A 72 30.16 4.81 5.28
C GLN A 72 29.25 3.91 4.44
N VAL A 73 29.52 2.61 4.43
CA VAL A 73 28.62 1.61 3.85
C VAL A 73 27.59 1.18 4.89
N ARG A 74 26.31 1.24 4.54
CA ARG A 74 25.18 0.79 5.37
C ARG A 74 24.31 -0.21 4.63
N VAL A 75 23.58 -1.01 5.40
CA VAL A 75 22.56 -1.93 4.88
C VAL A 75 21.18 -1.36 5.18
N ILE A 76 20.35 -1.24 4.16
CA ILE A 76 18.95 -0.80 4.28
C ILE A 76 18.06 -1.93 3.78
N GLU A 77 17.03 -2.27 4.54
CA GLU A 77 16.05 -3.30 4.18
C GLU A 77 14.69 -2.68 3.95
N ILE A 78 14.09 -2.98 2.80
CA ILE A 78 12.76 -2.50 2.43
C ILE A 78 11.88 -3.71 2.12
N LYS A 79 10.75 -3.81 2.80
CA LYS A 79 9.73 -4.81 2.50
C LYS A 79 9.07 -4.47 1.16
N ALA A 80 8.93 -5.48 0.30
CA ALA A 80 8.30 -5.28 -1.00
C ALA A 80 6.78 -5.08 -0.87
N ASP A 81 6.14 -5.62 0.17
CA ASP A 81 4.75 -5.32 0.52
C ASP A 81 4.65 -3.95 1.19
N GLN A 82 3.85 -3.05 0.60
CA GLN A 82 3.44 -1.76 1.17
C GLN A 82 1.97 -1.78 1.56
#